data_AF-A0AAV6LKG4-F1
#
_entry.id   AF-A0AAV6LKG4-F1
#
_cell.length_a   1.000
_cell.length_b   1.000
_cell.length_c   1.000
_cell.angle_alpha   90.00
_cell.angle_beta   90.00
_cell.angle_gamma   90.00
#
_symmetry.space_group_name_H-M   'P 1'
#
loop_
_entity.id
_entity.type
_entity.pdbx_description
1 polymer ?
#
loop_
_entity_poly.entity_id
_entity_poly.type
_entity_poly.pdbx_seq_one_letter_code
_entity_poly.pdbx_strand_id
1 'polypeptide(L)'
;MNDSDFSDSDDELEIFQAVATYESERDSSSSRNRPTVINRNTFGAQNRLFDDYFAESPVFPPHYFRRRFRMSRSLFLRIHDAVKAQEPYFIQKRNAAGKLGLSSL
;
A
#
# COMPACT_ATOMS: atom_id res chain seq x y z
N MET A 1 -43.08 -57.07 -4.27
CA MET A 1 -42.45 -55.75 -4.47
C MET A 1 -41.77 -55.39 -3.17
N ASN A 2 -40.46 -55.12 -3.19
CA ASN A 2 -39.74 -54.63 -2.01
C ASN A 2 -38.99 -53.38 -2.46
N ASP A 3 -39.56 -52.22 -2.13
CA ASP A 3 -38.96 -50.93 -2.36
C ASP A 3 -37.74 -50.80 -1.44
N SER A 4 -36.56 -50.71 -2.04
CA SER A 4 -35.33 -50.42 -1.33
C SER A 4 -35.12 -48.90 -1.38
N ASP A 5 -35.79 -48.20 -0.46
CA ASP A 5 -35.60 -46.79 -0.16
C ASP A 5 -34.65 -46.67 1.04
N PHE A 6 -33.38 -46.35 0.76
CA PHE A 6 -32.56 -45.36 1.48
C PHE A 6 -31.16 -45.34 0.86
N SER A 7 -30.98 -44.60 -0.22
CA SER A 7 -29.67 -44.34 -0.83
C SER A 7 -29.47 -42.84 -0.90
N ASP A 8 -29.37 -42.17 0.25
CA ASP A 8 -29.05 -40.74 0.30
C ASP A 8 -28.68 -40.32 1.74
N SER A 9 -27.43 -40.54 2.17
CA SER A 9 -26.97 -39.99 3.46
C SER A 9 -25.46 -39.83 3.54
N ASP A 10 -24.67 -40.69 2.89
CA ASP A 10 -23.21 -40.59 2.92
C ASP A 10 -22.71 -39.47 2.00
N ASP A 11 -23.33 -39.29 0.82
CA ASP A 11 -22.93 -38.27 -0.16
C ASP A 11 -23.15 -36.84 0.38
N GLU A 12 -24.28 -36.57 1.04
CA GLU A 12 -24.57 -35.28 1.67
C GLU A 12 -23.59 -34.97 2.81
N LEU A 13 -23.27 -35.98 3.65
CA LEU A 13 -22.30 -35.83 4.73
C LEU A 13 -20.89 -35.51 4.20
N GLU A 14 -20.52 -36.12 3.08
CA GLU A 14 -19.26 -35.89 2.38
C GLU A 14 -19.17 -34.47 1.81
N ILE A 15 -20.27 -33.96 1.24
CA ILE A 15 -20.35 -32.58 0.73
C ILE A 15 -20.22 -31.58 1.88
N PHE A 16 -20.90 -31.77 3.01
CA PHE A 16 -20.77 -30.86 4.17
C PHE A 16 -19.35 -30.87 4.75
N GLN A 17 -18.69 -32.04 4.82
CA GLN A 17 -17.29 -32.11 5.21
C GLN A 17 -16.36 -31.44 4.20
N ALA A 18 -16.60 -31.62 2.91
CA ALA A 18 -15.82 -30.98 1.86
C ALA A 18 -15.95 -29.45 1.92
N VAL A 19 -17.15 -28.91 2.13
CA VAL A 19 -17.37 -27.46 2.27
C VAL A 19 -16.70 -26.93 3.54
N ALA A 20 -16.89 -27.60 4.68
CA ALA A 20 -16.30 -27.18 5.96
C ALA A 20 -14.76 -27.22 5.94
N THR A 21 -14.16 -28.23 5.32
CA THR A 21 -12.70 -28.32 5.15
C THR A 21 -12.18 -27.23 4.21
N TYR A 22 -12.87 -26.95 3.09
CA TYR A 22 -12.51 -25.89 2.14
C TYR A 22 -12.59 -24.48 2.76
N GLU A 23 -13.57 -24.23 3.64
CA GLU A 23 -13.67 -22.97 4.39
C GLU A 23 -12.54 -22.85 5.44
N SER A 24 -12.24 -23.93 6.15
CA SER A 24 -11.14 -23.95 7.15
C SER A 24 -9.75 -23.76 6.52
N GLU A 25 -9.56 -24.21 5.28
CA GLU A 25 -8.32 -24.02 4.51
C GLU A 25 -8.15 -22.56 4.01
N ARG A 26 -9.25 -21.85 3.75
CA ARG A 26 -9.19 -20.41 3.43
C ARG A 26 -8.76 -19.57 4.63
N ASP A 27 -9.24 -19.89 5.82
CA ASP A 27 -8.87 -19.14 7.04
C ASP A 27 -7.46 -19.47 7.54
N SER A 28 -7.02 -20.73 7.43
CA SER A 28 -5.68 -21.17 7.87
C SER A 28 -4.54 -20.77 6.91
N SER A 29 -4.82 -20.64 5.61
CA SER A 29 -3.84 -20.20 4.61
C SER A 29 -3.47 -18.71 4.72
N SER A 30 -4.24 -17.92 5.46
CA SER A 30 -4.02 -16.47 5.70
C SER A 30 -2.94 -16.18 6.75
N SER A 31 -2.47 -17.19 7.49
CA SER A 31 -1.39 -17.03 8.49
C SER A 31 0.03 -17.09 7.91
N ARG A 32 0.18 -17.31 6.59
CA ARG A 32 1.48 -17.41 5.93
C ARG A 32 2.24 -16.07 6.03
N ASN A 33 3.14 -15.99 7.00
CA ASN A 33 4.25 -15.06 7.11
C ASN A 33 3.91 -13.61 6.74
N ARG A 34 3.06 -12.94 7.53
CA ARG A 34 2.90 -11.49 7.39
C ARG A 34 4.27 -10.83 7.66
N PRO A 35 4.83 -10.08 6.70
CA PRO A 35 6.09 -9.37 6.93
C PRO A 35 5.94 -8.44 8.13
N THR A 36 6.95 -8.43 9.00
CA THR A 36 6.99 -7.47 10.11
C THR A 36 7.05 -6.05 9.55
N VAL A 37 6.11 -5.22 9.98
CA VAL A 37 6.07 -3.81 9.59
C VAL A 37 7.10 -3.05 10.41
N ILE A 38 8.24 -2.74 9.79
CA ILE A 38 9.31 -1.94 10.41
C ILE A 38 8.97 -0.45 10.27
N ASN A 39 8.93 0.27 11.39
CA ASN A 39 8.79 1.72 11.38
C ASN A 39 10.12 2.36 10.93
N ARG A 40 10.14 2.90 9.71
CA ARG A 40 11.32 3.55 9.12
C ARG A 40 11.40 5.07 9.38
N ASN A 41 10.54 5.61 10.25
CA ASN A 41 10.40 7.06 10.45
C ASN A 41 10.28 7.83 9.12
N THR A 42 9.37 7.38 8.25
CA THR A 42 9.21 7.90 6.89
C THR A 42 8.83 9.38 6.89
N PHE A 43 8.01 9.81 7.84
CA PHE A 43 7.62 11.21 8.00
C PHE A 43 8.83 12.11 8.34
N GLY A 44 9.70 11.66 9.25
CA GLY A 44 10.94 12.37 9.55
C GLY A 44 11.92 12.38 8.37
N ALA A 45 11.93 11.34 7.53
CA ALA A 45 12.70 11.36 6.29
C ALA A 45 12.16 12.40 5.28
N GLN A 46 10.83 12.49 5.13
CA GLN A 46 10.20 13.49 4.25
C GLN A 46 10.49 14.92 4.72
N ASN A 47 10.36 15.21 6.01
CA ASN A 47 10.66 16.54 6.54
C ASN A 47 12.11 16.94 6.25
N ARG A 48 13.06 16.02 6.49
CA ARG A 48 14.48 16.26 6.15
C ARG A 48 14.69 16.52 4.67
N LEU A 49 14.06 15.73 3.78
CA LEU A 49 14.15 15.97 2.34
C LEU A 49 13.65 17.37 1.96
N PHE A 50 12.56 17.81 2.59
CA PHE A 50 12.00 19.14 2.38
C PHE A 50 12.96 20.23 2.87
N ASP A 51 13.44 20.13 4.10
CA ASP A 51 14.36 21.11 4.70
C ASP A 51 15.68 21.19 3.93
N ASP A 52 16.17 20.06 3.42
CA ASP A 52 17.43 19.95 2.70
C ASP A 52 17.41 20.67 1.34
N TYR A 53 16.27 20.63 0.63
CA TYR A 53 16.21 21.01 -0.78
C TYR A 53 15.05 21.93 -1.18
N PHE A 54 13.93 21.89 -0.47
CA PHE A 54 12.68 22.53 -0.89
C PHE A 54 12.22 23.66 0.01
N ALA A 55 12.75 23.78 1.24
CA ALA A 55 12.52 24.92 2.11
C ALA A 55 12.95 26.25 1.44
N GLU A 56 12.46 27.37 1.99
CA GLU A 56 12.81 28.72 1.53
C GLU A 56 14.31 29.00 1.66
N SER A 57 14.90 28.57 2.78
CA SER A 57 16.34 28.54 3.01
C SER A 57 16.81 27.08 3.14
N PRO A 58 17.06 26.38 2.03
CA PRO A 58 17.44 24.97 2.05
C PRO A 58 18.84 24.78 2.64
N VAL A 59 19.06 23.64 3.31
CA VAL A 59 20.39 23.29 3.85
C VAL A 59 21.43 23.19 2.74
N PHE A 60 21.04 22.64 1.58
CA PHE A 60 21.94 22.46 0.45
C PHE A 60 21.70 23.48 -0.67
N PRO A 61 22.76 24.11 -1.19
CA PRO A 61 22.64 24.99 -2.34
C PRO A 61 22.15 24.27 -3.62
N PRO A 62 21.57 25.00 -4.60
CA PRO A 62 20.94 24.41 -5.79
C PRO A 62 21.82 23.47 -6.64
N HIS A 63 23.16 23.63 -6.60
CA HIS A 63 24.06 22.78 -7.37
C HIS A 63 24.15 21.35 -6.81
N TYR A 64 23.94 21.15 -5.51
CA TYR A 64 23.83 19.81 -4.92
C TYR A 64 22.56 19.09 -5.38
N PHE A 65 21.43 19.81 -5.43
CA PHE A 65 20.18 19.27 -5.99
C PHE A 65 20.39 18.79 -7.44
N ARG A 66 21.04 19.62 -8.27
CA ARG A 66 21.39 19.25 -9.66
C ARG A 66 22.30 18.03 -9.72
N ARG A 67 23.31 17.92 -8.85
CA ARG A 67 24.19 16.75 -8.81
C ARG A 67 23.45 15.48 -8.40
N ARG A 68 22.52 15.56 -7.44
CA ARG A 68 21.77 14.42 -6.89
C ARG A 68 20.66 13.93 -7.81
N PHE A 69 19.80 14.85 -8.26
CA PHE A 69 18.60 14.54 -9.04
C PHE A 69 18.78 14.75 -10.55
N ARG A 70 19.95 15.24 -10.97
CA ARG A 70 20.30 15.49 -12.38
C ARG A 70 19.39 16.50 -13.09
N MET A 71 18.66 17.33 -12.34
CA MET A 71 17.79 18.40 -12.82
C MET A 71 17.83 19.62 -11.90
N SER A 72 17.41 20.80 -12.37
CA SER A 72 17.26 21.96 -11.48
C SER A 72 16.03 21.81 -10.59
N ARG A 73 16.09 22.37 -9.37
CA ARG A 73 14.94 22.43 -8.45
C ARG A 73 13.72 23.08 -9.11
N SER A 74 13.92 24.15 -9.86
CA SER A 74 12.85 24.84 -10.58
C SER A 74 12.19 23.99 -11.67
N LEU A 75 12.96 23.15 -12.38
CA LEU A 75 12.40 22.23 -13.36
C LEU A 75 11.62 21.11 -12.66
N PHE A 76 12.17 20.56 -11.58
CA PHE A 76 11.49 19.55 -10.77
C PHE A 76 10.12 20.06 -10.30
N LEU A 77 10.06 21.26 -9.71
CA LEU A 77 8.81 21.84 -9.21
C LEU A 77 7.78 22.04 -10.34
N ARG A 78 8.19 22.54 -11.52
CA ARG A 78 7.28 22.67 -12.67
C ARG A 78 6.71 21.32 -13.14
N ILE A 79 7.55 20.28 -13.18
CA ILE A 79 7.11 18.93 -13.55
C ILE A 79 6.17 18.38 -12.48
N HIS A 80 6.54 18.50 -11.20
CA HIS A 80 5.73 18.09 -10.07
C HIS A 80 4.34 18.74 -10.11
N ASP A 81 4.26 20.05 -10.32
CA ASP A 81 3.00 20.78 -10.35
C ASP A 81 2.13 20.38 -11.56
N ALA A 82 2.75 20.19 -12.73
CA ALA A 82 2.05 19.69 -13.92
C ALA A 82 1.50 18.27 -13.71
N VAL A 83 2.29 17.36 -13.13
CA VAL A 83 1.88 15.99 -12.83
C VAL A 83 0.77 15.99 -11.78
N LYS A 84 0.91 16.79 -10.71
CA LYS A 84 -0.09 16.90 -9.64
C LYS A 84 -1.42 17.46 -10.13
N ALA A 85 -1.40 18.36 -11.12
CA ALA A 85 -2.61 18.87 -11.75
C ALA A 85 -3.36 17.81 -12.57
N GLN A 86 -2.63 16.90 -13.23
CA GLN A 86 -3.21 15.87 -14.08
C GLN A 86 -3.60 14.61 -13.32
N GLU A 87 -2.81 14.23 -12.30
CA GLU A 87 -2.90 12.93 -11.64
C GLU A 87 -3.29 13.07 -10.15
N PRO A 88 -4.54 12.73 -9.78
CA PRO A 88 -5.02 12.82 -8.40
C PRO A 88 -4.26 11.95 -7.40
N TYR A 89 -3.42 11.02 -7.88
CA TYR A 89 -2.55 10.20 -7.05
C TYR A 89 -1.53 11.03 -6.27
N PHE A 90 -1.01 12.12 -6.87
CA PHE A 90 -0.01 12.99 -6.26
C PHE A 90 -0.60 14.05 -5.32
N ILE A 91 -1.91 14.01 -5.06
CA ILE A 91 -2.55 14.84 -4.05
C ILE A 91 -2.50 14.07 -2.73
N GLN A 92 -1.90 14.68 -1.71
CA GLN A 92 -1.86 14.10 -0.37
C GLN A 92 -3.27 13.93 0.18
N LYS A 93 -3.63 12.70 0.56
CA LYS A 93 -4.96 12.32 1.06
C LYS A 93 -4.85 11.68 2.44
N ARG A 94 -5.96 11.69 3.18
CA ARG A 94 -6.10 10.89 4.39
C ARG A 94 -6.35 9.44 4.02
N ASN A 95 -5.71 8.53 4.74
CA ASN A 95 -6.00 7.10 4.64
C ASN A 95 -7.30 6.75 5.39
N ALA A 96 -7.71 5.49 5.34
CA ALA A 96 -8.92 5.01 6.03
C ALA A 96 -8.91 5.24 7.55
N ALA A 97 -7.72 5.39 8.16
CA ALA A 97 -7.54 5.72 9.57
C ALA A 97 -7.50 7.24 9.84
N GLY A 98 -7.80 8.09 8.84
CA GLY A 98 -7.81 9.55 8.98
C GLY A 98 -6.42 10.23 8.99
N LYS A 99 -5.34 9.47 8.85
CA LYS A 99 -3.97 9.98 8.86
C LYS A 99 -3.56 10.44 7.46
N LEU A 100 -2.96 11.63 7.37
CA LEU A 100 -2.38 12.12 6.12
C LEU A 100 -1.22 11.22 5.70
N GLY A 101 -1.22 10.81 4.43
CA GLY A 101 -0.10 10.11 3.79
C GLY A 101 1.14 11.01 3.66
N LEU A 102 2.18 10.49 3.00
CA LEU A 102 3.34 11.31 2.64
C LEU A 102 2.94 12.35 1.57
N SER A 103 3.66 13.47 1.56
CA SER A 103 3.56 14.45 0.47
C SER A 103 4.15 13.87 -0.81
N SER A 104 3.70 14.36 -1.95
CA SER A 104 4.30 14.12 -3.27
C SER A 104 5.57 14.95 -3.54
N LEU A 105 5.92 15.82 -2.60
CA LEU A 105 7.07 16.72 -2.63
C LEU A 105 8.30 16.10 -1.97
#